data_AF-A0A6P0I4P2-F1
#
_entry.id   AF-A0A6P0I4P2-F1
#
_cell.length_a   1.000
_cell.length_b   1.000
_cell.length_c   1.000
_cell.angle_alpha   90.00
_cell.angle_beta   90.00
_cell.angle_gamma   90.00
#
_symmetry.space_group_name_H-M   'P 1'
#
loop_
_entity.id
_entity.type
_entity.pdbx_description
1 polymer ?
#
loop_
_entity_poly.entity_id
_entity_poly.type
_entity_poly.pdbx_seq_one_letter_code
_entity_poly.pdbx_strand_id
1 'polypeptide(L)'
;KSVNDFFHKAGYKNLIVSTKNYPRYSPSQEGPVGRDRQLRKKDGKFLRNLISTDQAARLIYEIYTRQAVSRKYSTRMAYLLTRDLRPEAWQNDPYNGIKGFIGESLPAKIYFGSKVGFTTKHRMDVAFVRTLDDKAIYILAIFAEDPAYARDEKIFPKLSRHVYDRMMVLNSQ
;
A
#
# COMPACT_ATOMS: atom_id res chain seq x y z
N LYS A 1 -3.49 7.07 -23.45
CA LYS A 1 -4.07 5.83 -22.88
C LYS A 1 -4.33 6.09 -21.40
N SER A 2 -5.54 5.82 -20.88
CA SER A 2 -5.81 6.06 -19.45
C SER A 2 -5.18 4.97 -18.57
N VAL A 3 -5.01 5.26 -17.28
CA VAL A 3 -4.54 4.27 -16.30
C VAL A 3 -5.53 3.10 -16.19
N ASN A 4 -6.84 3.36 -16.28
CA ASN A 4 -7.86 2.31 -16.31
C ASN A 4 -7.65 1.37 -17.50
N ASP A 5 -7.52 1.93 -18.71
CA ASP A 5 -7.36 1.10 -19.92
C ASP A 5 -6.11 0.23 -19.84
N PHE A 6 -5.03 0.75 -19.23
CA PHE A 6 -3.80 -0.02 -19.04
C PHE A 6 -4.06 -1.26 -18.19
N PHE A 7 -4.65 -1.10 -17.00
CA PHE A 7 -4.89 -2.23 -16.11
C PHE A 7 -6.03 -3.14 -16.57
N HIS A 8 -7.09 -2.61 -17.19
CA HIS A 8 -8.16 -3.42 -17.77
C HIS A 8 -7.64 -4.31 -18.90
N LYS A 9 -6.73 -3.81 -19.75
CA LYS A 9 -6.04 -4.62 -20.77
C LYS A 9 -5.11 -5.67 -20.17
N ALA A 10 -4.58 -5.43 -18.97
CA ALA A 10 -3.84 -6.42 -18.19
C ALA A 10 -4.78 -7.39 -17.41
N GLY A 11 -6.09 -7.32 -17.62
CA GLY A 11 -7.06 -8.24 -17.01
C GLY A 11 -7.45 -7.91 -15.57
N TYR A 12 -7.15 -6.70 -15.08
CA TYR A 12 -7.72 -6.24 -13.82
C TYR A 12 -9.17 -5.81 -14.05
N LYS A 13 -10.11 -6.35 -13.26
CA LYS A 13 -11.55 -6.08 -13.42
C LYS A 13 -12.04 -5.11 -12.35
N ASN A 14 -12.95 -4.20 -12.69
CA ASN A 14 -13.68 -3.36 -11.73
C ASN A 14 -12.84 -2.37 -10.88
N LEU A 15 -11.57 -2.10 -11.24
CA LEU A 15 -10.86 -0.95 -10.68
C LEU A 15 -11.30 0.35 -11.36
N ILE A 16 -11.20 1.43 -10.61
CA ILE A 16 -11.48 2.79 -11.07
C ILE A 16 -10.33 3.67 -10.59
N VAL A 17 -9.50 4.18 -11.49
CA VAL A 17 -8.46 5.17 -11.20
C VAL A 17 -8.71 6.36 -12.13
N SER A 18 -9.72 7.16 -11.77
CA SER A 18 -10.28 8.20 -12.64
C SER A 18 -9.97 9.62 -12.15
N THR A 19 -9.41 9.77 -10.96
CA THR A 19 -9.14 11.07 -10.35
C THR A 19 -7.69 11.20 -9.92
N LYS A 20 -7.08 12.35 -10.20
CA LYS A 20 -5.79 12.73 -9.60
C LYS A 20 -5.98 13.13 -8.14
N ASN A 21 -4.89 13.11 -7.37
CA ASN A 21 -4.85 13.83 -6.10
C ASN A 21 -5.11 15.33 -6.37
N TYR A 22 -5.92 15.96 -5.53
CA TYR A 22 -6.12 17.40 -5.61
C TYR A 22 -4.92 18.12 -4.96
N PRO A 23 -4.51 19.29 -5.48
CA PRO A 23 -3.45 20.07 -4.86
C PRO A 23 -3.88 20.55 -3.47
N ARG A 24 -2.97 20.41 -2.49
CA ARG A 24 -3.11 21.06 -1.18
C ARG A 24 -2.34 22.37 -1.22
N TYR A 25 -3.05 23.48 -1.03
CA TYR A 25 -2.49 24.83 -1.00
C TYR A 25 -2.17 25.31 0.43
N SER A 26 -2.75 24.65 1.45
CA SER A 26 -2.55 24.96 2.87
C SER A 26 -2.63 23.69 3.72
N PRO A 27 -1.91 23.60 4.85
CA PRO A 27 -2.08 22.52 5.84
C PRO A 27 -3.51 22.41 6.40
N SER A 28 -4.25 23.51 6.47
CA SER A 28 -5.64 23.55 6.95
C SER A 28 -6.68 23.11 5.91
N GLN A 29 -6.25 22.78 4.68
CA GLN A 29 -7.16 22.37 3.63
C GLN A 29 -7.64 20.91 3.86
N GLU A 30 -8.88 20.76 4.32
CA GLU A 30 -9.49 19.46 4.62
C GLU A 30 -10.00 18.69 3.38
N GLY A 31 -10.05 19.34 2.21
CA GLY A 31 -10.64 18.77 1.00
C GLY A 31 -10.24 19.49 -0.29
N PRO A 32 -10.69 19.00 -1.45
CA PRO A 32 -10.51 19.73 -2.71
C PRO A 32 -11.27 21.06 -2.67
N VAL A 33 -10.70 22.08 -3.31
CA VAL A 33 -11.27 23.43 -3.44
C VAL A 33 -11.43 23.81 -4.92
N GLY A 34 -12.20 24.85 -5.20
CA GLY A 34 -12.36 25.40 -6.56
C GLY A 34 -12.78 24.36 -7.61
N ARG A 35 -12.03 24.30 -8.73
CA ARG A 35 -12.26 23.37 -9.85
C ARG A 35 -12.19 21.91 -9.41
N ASP A 36 -11.22 21.52 -8.57
CA ASP A 36 -11.11 20.14 -8.09
C ASP A 36 -12.32 19.73 -7.23
N ARG A 37 -12.94 20.68 -6.50
CA ARG A 37 -14.20 20.44 -5.76
C ARG A 37 -15.38 20.25 -6.70
N GLN A 38 -15.49 21.06 -7.75
CA GLN A 38 -16.57 20.98 -8.74
C GLN A 38 -16.54 19.66 -9.51
N LEU A 39 -15.34 19.08 -9.71
CA LEU A 39 -15.17 17.76 -10.29
C LEU A 39 -15.61 16.62 -9.38
N ARG A 40 -15.99 16.87 -8.11
CA ARG A 40 -16.51 15.86 -7.17
C ARG A 40 -18.04 15.95 -7.08
N LYS A 41 -18.76 14.86 -7.37
CA LYS A 41 -20.23 14.78 -7.22
C LYS A 41 -20.58 14.81 -5.73
N LYS A 42 -21.65 15.53 -5.41
CA LYS A 42 -22.18 15.65 -4.03
C LYS A 42 -22.66 14.32 -3.45
N ASP A 43 -23.07 13.36 -4.30
CA ASP A 43 -23.62 12.05 -3.91
C ASP A 43 -22.58 10.94 -3.69
N GLY A 44 -21.29 11.21 -3.97
CA GLY A 44 -20.16 10.33 -3.64
C GLY A 44 -20.01 9.04 -4.45
N LYS A 45 -20.96 8.66 -5.32
CA LYS A 45 -21.01 7.30 -5.88
C LYS A 45 -20.03 7.01 -7.03
N PHE A 46 -19.48 8.02 -7.72
CA PHE A 46 -18.72 7.79 -8.96
C PHE A 46 -17.40 8.55 -9.14
N LEU A 47 -16.84 9.17 -8.09
CA LEU A 47 -15.63 10.02 -8.23
C LEU A 47 -14.49 9.67 -7.26
N ARG A 48 -14.44 8.42 -6.81
CA ARG A 48 -13.31 7.93 -6.01
C ARG A 48 -12.48 6.94 -6.80
N ASN A 49 -11.17 7.00 -6.58
CA ASN A 49 -10.32 5.89 -7.00
C ASN A 49 -10.67 4.67 -6.14
N LEU A 50 -10.79 3.51 -6.77
CA LEU A 50 -11.20 2.25 -6.17
C LEU A 50 -10.30 1.14 -6.69
N ILE A 51 -9.65 0.47 -5.75
CA ILE A 51 -8.93 -0.79 -5.96
C ILE A 51 -9.26 -1.73 -4.80
N SER A 52 -9.24 -3.05 -5.05
CA SER A 52 -9.37 -4.06 -3.99
C SER A 52 -8.01 -4.49 -3.43
N THR A 53 -8.02 -5.15 -2.28
CA THR A 53 -6.83 -5.80 -1.70
C THR A 53 -6.25 -6.85 -2.65
N ASP A 54 -7.09 -7.62 -3.34
CA ASP A 54 -6.64 -8.63 -4.32
C ASP A 54 -5.90 -7.99 -5.51
N GLN A 55 -6.39 -6.86 -6.01
CA GLN A 55 -5.73 -6.12 -7.09
C GLN A 55 -4.39 -5.54 -6.64
N ALA A 56 -4.33 -4.99 -5.42
CA ALA A 56 -3.08 -4.48 -4.86
C ALA A 56 -2.06 -5.61 -4.63
N ALA A 57 -2.51 -6.73 -4.06
CA ALA A 57 -1.67 -7.90 -3.83
C ALA A 57 -1.18 -8.50 -5.15
N ARG A 58 -2.05 -8.62 -6.15
CA ARG A 58 -1.71 -9.05 -7.51
C ARG A 58 -0.65 -8.15 -8.14
N LEU A 59 -0.79 -6.82 -8.05
CA LEU A 59 0.20 -5.91 -8.61
C LEU A 59 1.56 -6.05 -7.93
N ILE A 60 1.58 -6.19 -6.60
CA ILE A 60 2.81 -6.44 -5.85
C ILE A 60 3.43 -7.77 -6.26
N TYR A 61 2.63 -8.83 -6.41
CA TYR A 61 3.09 -10.12 -6.94
C TYR A 61 3.72 -9.97 -8.32
N GLU A 62 3.04 -9.30 -9.25
CA GLU A 62 3.54 -9.05 -10.60
C GLU A 62 4.83 -8.21 -10.59
N ILE A 63 4.99 -7.26 -9.66
CA ILE A 63 6.23 -6.48 -9.51
C ILE A 63 7.38 -7.37 -9.04
N TYR A 64 7.20 -8.10 -7.93
CA TYR A 64 8.28 -8.89 -7.31
C TYR A 64 8.63 -10.15 -8.10
N THR A 65 7.69 -10.69 -8.89
CA THR A 65 7.95 -11.77 -9.85
C THR A 65 8.37 -11.26 -11.25
N ARG A 66 8.50 -9.94 -11.42
CA ARG A 66 9.00 -9.27 -12.63
C ARG A 66 8.09 -9.36 -13.86
N GLN A 67 6.79 -9.52 -13.65
CA GLN A 67 5.74 -9.71 -14.65
C GLN A 67 4.91 -8.44 -14.96
N ALA A 68 4.95 -7.39 -14.13
CA ALA A 68 4.00 -6.26 -14.22
C ALA A 68 4.04 -5.46 -15.55
N VAL A 69 5.15 -4.77 -15.85
CA VAL A 69 5.31 -3.97 -17.08
C VAL A 69 6.35 -4.59 -18.00
N SER A 70 7.53 -4.85 -17.43
CA SER A 70 8.62 -5.60 -18.04
C SER A 70 9.56 -6.05 -16.94
N ARG A 71 10.47 -6.98 -17.21
CA ARG A 71 11.48 -7.40 -16.24
C ARG A 71 12.32 -6.21 -15.71
N LYS A 72 12.69 -5.29 -16.60
CA LYS A 72 13.48 -4.09 -16.28
C LYS A 72 12.70 -3.12 -15.38
N TYR A 73 11.47 -2.78 -15.75
CA TYR A 73 10.68 -1.80 -14.98
C TYR A 73 10.15 -2.37 -13.66
N SER A 74 9.83 -3.66 -13.62
CA SER A 74 9.40 -4.32 -12.38
C SER A 74 10.52 -4.37 -11.35
N THR A 75 11.76 -4.68 -11.77
CA THR A 75 12.94 -4.61 -10.89
C THR A 75 13.17 -3.21 -10.34
N ARG A 76 13.02 -2.17 -11.18
CA ARG A 76 13.10 -0.77 -10.73
C ARG A 76 12.00 -0.42 -9.74
N MET A 77 10.78 -0.88 -9.99
CA MET A 77 9.66 -0.63 -9.08
C MET A 77 9.86 -1.35 -7.73
N ALA A 78 10.32 -2.60 -7.74
CA ALA A 78 10.64 -3.33 -6.52
C ALA A 78 11.68 -2.58 -5.68
N TYR A 79 12.74 -2.03 -6.31
CA TYR A 79 13.73 -1.19 -5.62
C TYR A 79 13.10 0.06 -4.97
N LEU A 80 12.20 0.76 -5.65
CA LEU A 80 11.50 1.93 -5.11
C LEU A 80 10.54 1.60 -3.95
N LEU A 81 10.03 0.37 -3.91
CA LEU A 81 9.15 -0.11 -2.84
C LEU A 81 9.92 -0.61 -1.62
N THR A 82 11.17 -1.04 -1.78
CA THR A 82 12.01 -1.56 -0.69
C THR A 82 12.13 -0.55 0.44
N ARG A 83 11.92 -1.01 1.67
CA ARG A 83 12.10 -0.20 2.89
C ARG A 83 13.12 -0.85 3.80
N ASP A 84 13.89 -0.01 4.49
CA ASP A 84 14.76 -0.43 5.57
C ASP A 84 13.97 -0.41 6.88
N LEU A 85 13.81 -1.56 7.50
CA LEU A 85 13.04 -1.71 8.73
C LEU A 85 13.84 -1.36 10.00
N ARG A 86 15.15 -1.11 9.89
CA ARG A 86 15.97 -0.68 11.02
C ARG A 86 15.48 0.67 11.54
N PRO A 87 15.21 0.81 12.85
CA PRO A 87 14.69 2.06 13.42
C PRO A 87 15.44 3.33 12.99
N GLU A 88 16.76 3.26 12.90
CA GLU A 88 17.63 4.39 12.56
C GLU A 88 17.36 4.93 11.15
N ALA A 89 16.83 4.10 10.24
CA ALA A 89 16.54 4.47 8.86
C ALA A 89 15.23 5.25 8.69
N TRP A 90 14.32 5.20 9.66
CA TRP A 90 12.95 5.73 9.48
C TRP A 90 12.41 6.53 10.67
N GLN A 91 12.92 6.35 11.89
CA GLN A 91 12.37 7.02 13.08
C GLN A 91 12.41 8.54 13.02
N ASN A 92 13.42 9.11 12.33
CA ASN A 92 13.58 10.55 12.15
C ASN A 92 12.90 11.10 10.89
N ASP A 93 12.30 10.25 10.05
CA ASP A 93 11.55 10.66 8.88
C ASP A 93 10.05 10.73 9.23
N PRO A 94 9.44 11.94 9.35
CA PRO A 94 8.02 12.07 9.68
C PRO A 94 7.09 11.53 8.59
N TYR A 95 7.60 11.28 7.38
CA TYR A 95 6.84 10.74 6.25
C TYR A 95 7.16 9.28 5.96
N ASN A 96 7.82 8.59 6.91
CA ASN A 96 8.17 7.20 6.74
C ASN A 96 6.92 6.32 6.55
N GLY A 97 7.06 5.28 5.74
CA GLY A 97 6.00 4.30 5.49
C GLY A 97 6.04 3.09 6.42
N ILE A 98 6.65 3.19 7.60
CA ILE A 98 6.91 2.07 8.51
C ILE A 98 6.12 2.24 9.81
N LYS A 99 6.30 3.36 10.51
CA LYS A 99 5.63 3.68 11.77
C LYS A 99 4.11 3.63 11.59
N GLY A 100 3.45 2.81 12.39
CA GLY A 100 2.02 2.58 12.38
C GLY A 100 1.52 1.70 11.23
N PHE A 101 2.41 1.06 10.47
CA PHE A 101 2.09 0.26 9.27
C PHE A 101 2.67 -1.16 9.37
N ILE A 102 2.56 -1.94 8.28
CA ILE A 102 2.89 -3.39 8.29
C ILE A 102 4.34 -3.63 8.73
N GLY A 103 5.26 -2.77 8.30
CA GLY A 103 6.70 -2.97 8.53
C GLY A 103 7.15 -2.81 9.99
N GLU A 104 6.46 -2.02 10.82
CA GLU A 104 6.94 -1.66 12.16
C GLU A 104 7.16 -2.86 13.08
N SER A 105 6.30 -3.87 12.98
CA SER A 105 6.34 -5.05 13.86
C SER A 105 7.19 -6.21 13.32
N LEU A 106 7.78 -6.06 12.14
CA LEU A 106 8.53 -7.12 11.48
C LEU A 106 10.03 -7.06 11.84
N PRO A 107 10.76 -8.18 11.78
CA PRO A 107 12.19 -8.17 12.05
C PRO A 107 12.94 -7.31 11.03
N ALA A 108 13.97 -6.59 11.49
CA ALA A 108 14.70 -5.65 10.64
C ALA A 108 15.46 -6.32 9.48
N LYS A 109 15.86 -7.58 9.64
CA LYS A 109 16.67 -8.34 8.68
C LYS A 109 15.80 -9.26 7.82
N ILE A 110 14.98 -8.67 6.96
CA ILE A 110 14.16 -9.36 5.96
C ILE A 110 14.13 -8.53 4.66
N TYR A 111 13.78 -9.16 3.55
CA TYR A 111 13.41 -8.42 2.34
C TYR A 111 11.98 -7.90 2.50
N PHE A 112 11.84 -6.59 2.57
CA PHE A 112 10.56 -5.92 2.75
C PHE A 112 10.41 -4.80 1.74
N GLY A 113 9.26 -4.74 1.07
CA GLY A 113 8.86 -3.53 0.36
C GLY A 113 7.37 -3.32 0.40
N SER A 114 6.98 -2.06 0.49
CA SER A 114 5.61 -1.69 0.79
C SER A 114 5.18 -0.36 0.18
N LYS A 115 3.87 -0.18 0.12
CA LYS A 115 3.24 1.09 -0.22
C LYS A 115 2.05 1.39 0.69
N VAL A 116 2.24 2.38 1.55
CA VAL A 116 1.19 2.93 2.41
C VAL A 116 0.22 3.85 1.64
N GLY A 117 -1.03 3.88 2.08
CA GLY A 117 -2.05 4.85 1.71
C GLY A 117 -2.76 5.35 2.97
N PHE A 118 -2.69 6.66 3.23
CA PHE A 118 -3.18 7.22 4.49
C PHE A 118 -3.94 8.53 4.28
N THR A 119 -5.13 8.62 4.87
CA THR A 119 -5.99 9.81 4.92
C THR A 119 -6.73 9.84 6.25
N THR A 120 -7.50 10.91 6.53
CA THR A 120 -8.34 11.01 7.73
C THR A 120 -9.43 9.93 7.85
N LYS A 121 -9.76 9.23 6.75
CA LYS A 121 -10.81 8.20 6.70
C LYS A 121 -10.30 6.81 6.32
N HIS A 122 -9.08 6.70 5.83
CA HIS A 122 -8.55 5.46 5.28
C HIS A 122 -7.14 5.21 5.80
N ARG A 123 -6.88 3.98 6.23
CA ARG A 123 -5.54 3.44 6.46
C ARG A 123 -5.40 2.21 5.58
N MET A 124 -4.37 2.20 4.76
CA MET A 124 -4.10 1.15 3.79
C MET A 124 -2.61 0.88 3.72
N ASP A 125 -2.26 -0.37 3.51
CA ASP A 125 -0.88 -0.77 3.24
C ASP A 125 -0.89 -2.09 2.47
N VAL A 126 0.10 -2.26 1.61
CA VAL A 126 0.39 -3.52 0.95
C VAL A 126 1.89 -3.74 0.98
N ALA A 127 2.30 -4.94 1.39
CA ALA A 127 3.70 -5.29 1.54
C ALA A 127 4.01 -6.65 0.94
N PHE A 128 5.18 -6.74 0.29
CA PHE A 128 5.88 -8.00 0.03
C PHE A 128 6.84 -8.26 1.19
N VAL A 129 6.78 -9.46 1.74
CA VAL A 129 7.61 -9.91 2.86
C VAL A 129 8.31 -11.20 2.46
N ARG A 130 9.64 -11.23 2.60
CA ARG A 130 10.47 -12.41 2.40
C ARG A 130 11.56 -12.47 3.46
N THR A 131 11.58 -13.53 4.29
CA THR A 131 12.69 -13.75 5.23
C THR A 131 13.97 -14.09 4.49
N LEU A 132 15.13 -13.81 5.09
CA LEU A 132 16.42 -14.08 4.45
C LEU A 132 16.70 -15.57 4.23
N ASP A 133 16.07 -16.43 5.04
CA ASP A 133 16.13 -17.89 4.96
C ASP A 133 14.99 -18.51 4.14
N ASP A 134 14.18 -17.68 3.48
CA ASP A 134 13.02 -18.09 2.67
C ASP A 134 11.93 -18.90 3.38
N LYS A 135 12.00 -19.02 4.72
CA LYS A 135 10.94 -19.65 5.51
C LYS A 135 9.60 -18.96 5.35
N ALA A 136 9.53 -17.66 5.14
CA ALA A 136 8.26 -17.01 4.84
C ALA A 136 8.40 -16.08 3.66
N ILE A 137 7.58 -16.30 2.62
CA ILE A 137 7.45 -15.45 1.44
C ILE A 137 5.97 -15.22 1.20
N TYR A 138 5.50 -13.99 1.38
CA TYR A 138 4.09 -13.67 1.26
C TYR A 138 3.85 -12.19 0.92
N ILE A 139 2.60 -11.91 0.54
CA ILE A 139 2.10 -10.55 0.35
C ILE A 139 0.94 -10.35 1.33
N LEU A 140 0.95 -9.22 2.02
CA LEU A 140 -0.13 -8.81 2.92
C LEU A 140 -0.68 -7.47 2.45
N ALA A 141 -1.99 -7.43 2.17
CA ALA A 141 -2.72 -6.22 1.82
C ALA A 141 -3.82 -5.97 2.86
N ILE A 142 -3.82 -4.81 3.51
CA ILE A 142 -4.82 -4.43 4.51
C ILE A 142 -5.40 -3.09 4.11
N PHE A 143 -6.68 -3.06 3.75
CA PHE A 143 -7.42 -1.82 3.47
C PHE A 143 -8.51 -1.62 4.52
N ALA A 144 -8.50 -0.45 5.16
CA ALA A 144 -9.45 -0.09 6.19
C ALA A 144 -10.03 1.31 5.91
N GLU A 145 -11.35 1.37 5.65
CA GLU A 145 -12.10 2.59 5.34
C GLU A 145 -12.98 2.97 6.55
N ASP A 146 -12.34 3.42 7.63
CA ASP A 146 -13.01 4.05 8.77
C ASP A 146 -12.04 5.00 9.52
N PRO A 147 -12.48 6.18 10.00
CA PRO A 147 -11.66 7.06 10.85
C PRO A 147 -11.12 6.41 12.13
N ALA A 148 -11.76 5.35 12.65
CA ALA A 148 -11.23 4.56 13.76
C ALA A 148 -9.90 3.89 13.38
N TYR A 149 -9.80 3.28 12.21
CA TYR A 149 -8.55 2.69 11.72
C TYR A 149 -7.53 3.75 11.31
N ALA A 150 -7.97 4.89 10.77
CA ALA A 150 -7.06 6.00 10.46
C ALA A 150 -6.33 6.51 11.71
N ARG A 151 -7.01 6.54 12.87
CA ARG A 151 -6.46 7.03 14.14
C ARG A 151 -5.71 5.98 14.97
N ASP A 152 -5.88 4.70 14.64
CA ASP A 152 -5.20 3.61 15.35
C ASP A 152 -3.90 3.23 14.63
N GLU A 153 -2.77 3.75 15.12
CA GLU A 153 -1.44 3.37 14.62
C GLU A 153 -1.03 1.94 15.00
N LYS A 154 -1.69 1.30 15.97
CA LYS A 154 -1.28 -0.01 16.48
C LYS A 154 -1.91 -1.17 15.71
N ILE A 155 -3.06 -0.95 15.05
CA ILE A 155 -3.81 -2.06 14.43
C ILE A 155 -3.06 -2.74 13.29
N PHE A 156 -2.41 -1.98 12.39
CA PHE A 156 -1.67 -2.54 11.26
C PHE A 156 -0.42 -3.33 11.70
N PRO A 157 0.44 -2.79 12.60
CA PRO A 157 1.54 -3.54 13.18
C PRO A 157 1.07 -4.83 13.89
N LYS A 158 -0.01 -4.77 14.68
CA LYS A 158 -0.53 -5.97 15.37
C LYS A 158 -0.99 -7.06 14.39
N LEU A 159 -1.75 -6.68 13.36
CA LEU A 159 -2.19 -7.62 12.33
C LEU A 159 -1.00 -8.20 11.54
N SER A 160 -0.04 -7.36 11.18
CA SER A 160 1.20 -7.77 10.51
C SER A 160 1.99 -8.80 11.31
N ARG A 161 2.20 -8.52 12.61
CA ARG A 161 2.85 -9.45 13.54
C ARG A 161 2.15 -10.80 13.57
N HIS A 162 0.83 -10.79 13.74
CA HIS A 162 0.03 -12.01 13.79
C HIS A 162 0.18 -12.85 12.51
N VAL A 163 0.09 -12.21 11.34
CA VAL A 163 0.26 -12.92 10.05
C VAL A 163 1.69 -13.45 9.91
N TYR A 164 2.71 -12.66 10.23
CA TYR A 164 4.10 -13.13 10.16
C TYR A 164 4.30 -14.38 11.03
N ASP A 165 3.84 -14.36 12.29
CA ASP A 165 4.01 -15.49 13.20
C ASP A 165 3.36 -16.76 12.64
N ARG A 166 2.17 -16.63 12.04
CA ARG A 166 1.50 -17.74 11.35
C ARG A 166 2.29 -18.25 10.15
N MET A 167 2.82 -17.36 9.31
CA MET A 167 3.60 -17.74 8.13
C MET A 167 4.92 -18.45 8.49
N MET A 168 5.57 -18.04 9.58
CA MET A 168 6.79 -18.71 10.07
C MET A 168 6.53 -20.15 10.54
N VAL A 169 5.37 -20.41 11.13
CA VAL A 169 4.99 -21.76 11.59
C VAL A 169 4.61 -22.66 10.42
N LEU A 170 3.80 -22.15 9.47
CA LEU A 170 3.29 -22.95 8.34
C LEU A 170 4.38 -23.56 7.46
N ASN A 171 5.51 -22.88 7.32
CA ASN A 171 6.61 -23.28 6.46
C ASN A 171 7.79 -23.92 7.22
N SER A 172 7.62 -24.18 8.52
CA SER A 172 8.56 -24.96 9.33
C SER A 172 8.15 -26.44 9.45
N GLN A 173 7.07 -26.84 8.76
CA GLN A 173 6.59 -28.21 8.59
C GLN A 173 6.95 -28.72 7.20
#